data_AF-A0A6N7XQ65-F1
#
_entry.id   AF-A0A6N7XQ65-F1
#
_cell.length_a   1.000
_cell.length_b   1.000
_cell.length_c   1.000
_cell.angle_alpha   90.00
_cell.angle_beta   90.00
_cell.angle_gamma   90.00
#
_symmetry.space_group_name_H-M   'P 1'
#
loop_
_entity.id
_entity.type
_entity.pdbx_description
1 polymer ?
#
loop_
_entity_poly.entity_id
_entity_poly.type
_entity_poly.pdbx_seq_one_letter_code
_entity_poly.pdbx_strand_id
1 'polypeptide(L)'
;MRHDARFATVPVRCMVARICEGGIPASVSYTAGTYVCNDMLYEVLGHLGTGEGRALGGFVHLPYLPSQVIGKGPSTPSMSLDDMVRGVTLGLEEVVRAVETR
;
A
#
# COMPACT_ATOMS: atom_id res chain seq x y z
N MET A 1 12.85 3.55 -22.17
CA MET A 1 12.76 4.90 -21.58
C MET A 1 12.68 4.74 -20.07
N ARG A 2 13.51 5.44 -19.29
CA ARG A 2 13.28 5.55 -17.84
C ARG A 2 12.24 6.64 -17.64
N HIS A 3 11.15 6.32 -16.94
CA HIS A 3 10.07 7.27 -16.64
C HIS A 3 10.33 7.94 -15.30
N ASP A 4 10.06 9.23 -15.15
CA ASP A 4 10.30 9.97 -13.90
C ASP A 4 9.43 9.48 -12.74
N ALA A 5 8.32 8.80 -13.04
CA ALA A 5 7.46 8.12 -12.08
C ALA A 5 6.76 6.91 -12.71
N ARG A 6 6.25 6.02 -11.87
CA ARG A 6 5.38 4.89 -12.26
C ARG A 6 4.15 4.88 -11.37
N PHE A 7 2.97 4.75 -11.96
CA PHE A 7 1.71 4.68 -11.21
C PHE A 7 1.42 3.24 -10.78
N ALA A 8 0.98 3.08 -9.53
CA ALA A 8 0.42 1.83 -9.05
C ALA A 8 -0.80 1.45 -9.89
N THR A 9 -0.95 0.16 -10.17
CA THR A 9 -2.05 -0.39 -10.99
C THR A 9 -3.12 -1.07 -10.15
N VAL A 10 -2.87 -1.31 -8.86
CA VAL A 10 -3.90 -1.70 -7.88
C VAL A 10 -4.96 -0.59 -7.71
N PRO A 11 -6.22 -0.90 -7.37
CA PRO A 11 -7.30 0.07 -7.25
C PRO A 11 -7.20 0.87 -5.92
N VAL A 12 -6.15 1.68 -5.76
CA VAL A 12 -5.78 2.34 -4.49
C VAL A 12 -6.92 3.10 -3.81
N ARG A 13 -7.82 3.72 -4.58
CA ARG A 13 -8.97 4.47 -4.03
C ARG A 13 -10.04 3.54 -3.45
N CYS A 14 -10.34 2.43 -4.13
CA CYS A 14 -11.27 1.41 -3.65
C CYS A 14 -10.69 0.73 -2.40
N MET A 15 -9.40 0.39 -2.43
CA MET A 15 -8.71 -0.17 -1.27
C MET A 15 -8.84 0.74 -0.04
N VAL A 16 -8.52 2.03 -0.16
CA VAL A 16 -8.64 2.98 0.96
C VAL A 16 -10.09 3.12 1.44
N ALA A 17 -11.06 3.22 0.53
CA ALA A 17 -12.47 3.29 0.90
C ALA A 17 -12.90 2.06 1.72
N ARG A 18 -12.56 0.85 1.25
CA ARG A 18 -12.89 -0.41 1.91
C ARG A 18 -12.25 -0.54 3.30
N ILE A 19 -11.00 -0.10 3.45
CA ILE A 19 -10.29 -0.09 4.74
C ILE A 19 -10.99 0.85 5.73
N CYS A 20 -11.36 2.06 5.28
CA CYS A 20 -12.08 3.04 6.09
C CYS A 20 -13.48 2.55 6.49
N GLU A 21 -14.21 1.89 5.59
CA GLU A 21 -15.50 1.23 5.90
C GLU A 21 -15.36 0.14 6.96
N GLY A 22 -14.20 -0.54 7.02
CA GLY A 22 -13.84 -1.49 8.06
C GLY A 22 -13.44 -0.87 9.41
N GLY A 23 -13.53 0.46 9.53
CA GLY A 23 -13.22 1.20 10.75
C GLY A 23 -11.72 1.46 10.98
N ILE A 24 -10.87 1.30 9.96
CA ILE A 24 -9.41 1.46 10.07
C ILE A 24 -8.98 2.72 9.31
N PRO A 25 -8.19 3.63 9.91
CA PRO A 25 -7.75 4.84 9.22
C PRO A 25 -6.76 4.52 8.10
N ALA A 26 -7.06 4.98 6.89
CA ALA A 26 -6.20 4.86 5.73
C ALA A 26 -6.30 6.09 4.81
N SER A 27 -5.29 6.32 3.98
CA SER A 27 -5.28 7.38 2.99
C SER A 27 -4.41 7.01 1.79
N VAL A 28 -4.65 7.66 0.65
CA VAL A 28 -3.78 7.53 -0.52
C VAL A 28 -2.53 8.40 -0.31
N SER A 29 -1.35 7.79 -0.40
CA SER A 29 -0.08 8.52 -0.47
C SER A 29 0.36 8.72 -1.91
N TYR A 30 0.84 9.92 -2.23
CA TYR A 30 1.44 10.25 -3.53
C TYR A 30 2.98 10.23 -3.52
N THR A 31 3.58 9.82 -2.40
CA THR A 31 5.03 9.60 -2.29
C THR A 31 5.32 8.36 -1.44
N ALA A 32 6.20 7.49 -1.93
CA ALA A 32 6.75 6.35 -1.17
C ALA A 32 8.11 6.67 -0.54
N GLY A 33 8.51 7.96 -0.56
CA GLY A 33 9.86 8.40 -0.19
C GLY A 33 10.88 8.19 -1.31
N THR A 34 12.15 8.25 -0.96
CA THR A 34 13.29 8.09 -1.89
C THR A 34 14.28 7.01 -1.42
N TYR A 35 13.83 6.14 -0.53
CA TYR A 35 14.62 5.01 -0.03
C TYR A 35 14.08 3.68 -0.57
N VAL A 36 14.43 2.57 0.09
CA VAL A 36 14.16 1.20 -0.40
C VAL A 36 12.68 0.90 -0.68
N CYS A 37 11.73 1.51 0.04
CA CYS A 37 10.31 1.32 -0.23
C CYS A 37 9.91 1.80 -1.63
N ASN A 38 10.40 2.98 -2.01
CA ASN A 38 10.15 3.54 -3.34
C ASN A 38 10.91 2.77 -4.43
N ASP A 39 12.16 2.39 -4.15
CA ASP A 39 12.98 1.61 -5.07
C ASP A 39 12.30 0.27 -5.44
N MET A 40 11.83 -0.47 -4.42
CA MET A 40 11.08 -1.71 -4.64
C MET A 40 9.80 -1.48 -5.46
N LEU A 41 8.99 -0.47 -5.12
CA LEU A 41 7.78 -0.15 -5.88
C LEU A 41 8.10 0.19 -7.34
N TYR A 42 9.13 0.99 -7.56
CA TYR A 42 9.53 1.44 -8.89
C TYR A 42 10.00 0.26 -9.75
N GLU A 43 10.81 -0.65 -9.20
CA GLU A 43 11.27 -1.85 -9.91
C GLU A 43 10.16 -2.86 -10.17
N VAL A 44 9.24 -3.09 -9.23
CA VAL A 44 8.06 -3.96 -9.43
C VAL A 44 7.20 -3.42 -10.57
N LEU A 45 6.85 -2.12 -10.55
CA LEU A 45 6.09 -1.51 -11.65
C LEU A 45 6.91 -1.45 -12.95
N GLY A 46 8.24 -1.37 -12.82
CA GLY A 46 9.25 -1.65 -13.85
C GLY A 46 8.98 -2.90 -14.62
N HIS A 47 9.07 -4.00 -13.90
CA HIS A 47 8.94 -5.33 -14.41
C HIS A 47 7.54 -5.58 -14.98
N LEU A 48 6.48 -5.22 -14.23
CA LEU A 48 5.10 -5.44 -14.66
C LEU A 48 4.73 -4.67 -15.94
N GLY A 49 5.26 -3.45 -16.13
CA GLY A 49 5.01 -2.65 -17.33
C GLY A 49 5.66 -3.18 -18.61
N THR A 50 6.53 -4.19 -18.52
CA THR A 50 7.22 -4.78 -19.67
C THR A 50 6.60 -6.10 -20.17
N GLY A 51 5.52 -6.58 -19.54
CA GLY A 51 4.86 -7.85 -19.91
C GLY A 51 3.38 -7.71 -20.26
N GLU A 52 2.81 -8.77 -20.85
CA GLU A 52 1.37 -8.90 -21.18
C GLU A 52 0.50 -9.28 -19.94
N GLY A 53 1.02 -9.07 -18.73
CA GLY A 53 0.52 -9.69 -17.51
C GLY A 53 -0.73 -9.04 -16.92
N ARG A 54 -1.66 -9.88 -16.44
CA ARG A 54 -2.86 -9.47 -15.65
C ARG A 54 -2.51 -8.97 -14.24
N ALA A 55 -1.25 -9.05 -13.82
CA ALA A 55 -0.82 -8.72 -12.47
C ALA A 55 -0.93 -7.21 -12.16
N LEU A 56 -1.44 -6.90 -10.96
CA LEU A 56 -1.52 -5.55 -10.43
C LEU A 56 -0.34 -5.31 -9.48
N GLY A 57 0.24 -4.12 -9.52
CA GLY A 57 1.36 -3.70 -8.68
C GLY A 57 1.00 -2.46 -7.85
N GLY A 58 1.48 -2.43 -6.62
CA GLY A 58 1.28 -1.32 -5.69
C GLY A 58 2.13 -1.48 -4.44
N PHE A 59 2.00 -0.53 -3.51
CA PHE A 59 2.72 -0.54 -2.23
C PHE A 59 1.81 -0.01 -1.13
N VAL A 60 1.92 -0.58 0.08
CA VAL A 60 1.21 -0.12 1.28
C VAL A 60 2.24 0.15 2.37
N HIS A 61 2.29 1.38 2.86
CA HIS A 61 3.03 1.69 4.09
C HIS A 61 2.16 1.42 5.31
N LEU A 62 2.74 0.79 6.32
CA LEU A 62 2.12 0.59 7.63
C LEU A 62 2.81 1.51 8.66
N PRO A 63 2.07 2.03 9.65
CA PRO A 63 2.68 2.76 10.75
C PRO A 63 3.48 1.81 11.67
N TYR A 64 4.10 2.35 12.72
CA TYR A 64 4.75 1.52 13.73
C TYR A 64 3.76 0.63 14.50
N LEU A 65 4.25 -0.49 15.02
CA LEU A 65 3.59 -1.24 16.08
C LEU A 65 3.70 -0.51 17.44
N PRO A 66 2.79 -0.74 18.40
CA PRO A 66 2.86 -0.09 19.71
C PRO A 66 4.17 -0.41 20.46
N SER A 67 4.68 -1.63 20.29
CA SER A 67 5.96 -2.05 20.86
C SER A 67 7.16 -1.31 20.26
N GLN A 68 7.06 -0.85 19.01
CA GLN A 68 8.15 -0.17 18.32
C GLN A 68 8.26 1.32 18.71
N VAL A 69 7.24 1.89 19.34
CA VAL A 69 7.24 3.29 19.77
C VAL A 69 7.62 3.50 21.23
N ILE A 70 7.90 2.41 21.98
CA ILE A 70 8.38 2.50 23.35
C ILE A 70 9.71 3.28 23.37
N GLY A 71 9.76 4.35 24.17
CA GLY A 71 10.94 5.22 24.27
C GLY A 71 11.13 6.19 23.10
N LYS A 72 10.23 6.21 22.11
CA LYS A 72 10.17 7.28 21.10
C LYS A 72 9.43 8.50 21.64
N GLY A 73 9.51 9.62 20.93
CA GLY A 73 8.85 10.87 21.35
C GLY A 73 7.33 10.70 21.51
N PRO A 74 6.69 11.49 22.41
CA PRO A 74 5.30 11.30 22.83
C PRO A 74 4.26 11.40 21.70
N SER A 75 4.63 11.96 20.55
CA SER A 75 3.78 12.13 19.37
C SER A 75 3.99 11.07 18.29
N THR A 76 4.77 10.01 18.54
CA THR A 76 5.04 8.98 17.53
C THR A 76 3.81 8.06 17.38
N PRO A 77 3.09 8.10 16.25
CA PRO A 77 1.89 7.28 16.08
C PRO A 77 2.23 5.80 15.91
N SER A 78 1.31 4.93 16.31
CA SER A 78 1.36 3.49 16.07
C SER A 78 -0.04 2.93 15.82
N MET A 79 -0.12 1.70 15.34
CA MET A 79 -1.36 0.96 15.12
C MET A 79 -1.20 -0.49 15.60
N SER A 80 -2.27 -1.11 16.10
CA SER A 80 -2.24 -2.51 16.51
C SER A 80 -1.90 -3.43 15.33
N LEU A 81 -1.25 -4.57 15.58
CA LEU A 81 -0.99 -5.56 14.52
C LEU A 81 -2.31 -6.06 13.92
N ASP A 82 -3.32 -6.27 14.75
CA ASP A 82 -4.63 -6.75 14.33
C ASP A 82 -5.31 -5.79 13.36
N ASP A 83 -5.26 -4.48 13.61
CA ASP A 83 -5.80 -3.48 12.69
C ASP A 83 -4.98 -3.38 11.40
N MET A 84 -3.65 -3.50 11.47
CA MET A 84 -2.82 -3.55 10.27
C MET A 84 -3.18 -4.76 9.38
N VAL A 85 -3.31 -5.95 9.97
CA VAL A 85 -3.68 -7.18 9.26
C VAL A 85 -5.07 -7.03 8.65
N ARG A 86 -6.07 -6.61 9.44
CA ARG A 86 -7.43 -6.37 8.96
C ARG A 86 -7.45 -5.37 7.80
N GLY A 87 -6.70 -4.27 7.91
CA GLY A 87 -6.61 -3.24 6.89
C GLY A 87 -6.00 -3.76 5.60
N VAL A 88 -4.88 -4.48 5.67
CA VAL A 88 -4.26 -5.09 4.49
C VAL A 88 -5.19 -6.12 3.85
N THR A 89 -5.87 -6.95 4.63
CA THR A 89 -6.84 -7.93 4.12
C THR A 89 -7.98 -7.25 3.37
N LEU A 90 -8.62 -6.23 3.97
CA LEU A 90 -9.69 -5.46 3.33
C LEU A 90 -9.22 -4.79 2.02
N GLY A 91 -8.01 -4.24 2.00
CA GLY A 91 -7.41 -3.70 0.79
C GLY A 91 -7.18 -4.77 -0.28
N LEU A 92 -6.69 -5.95 0.11
CA LEU A 92 -6.46 -7.07 -0.82
C LEU A 92 -7.75 -7.65 -1.40
N GLU A 93 -8.87 -7.66 -0.66
CA GLU A 93 -10.18 -8.03 -1.19
C GLU A 93 -10.53 -7.21 -2.44
N GLU A 94 -10.28 -5.89 -2.41
CA GLU A 94 -10.52 -5.01 -3.56
C GLU A 94 -9.55 -5.26 -4.72
N VAL A 95 -8.31 -5.64 -4.43
CA VAL A 95 -7.34 -6.06 -5.47
C VAL A 95 -7.84 -7.33 -6.16
N VAL A 96 -8.32 -8.32 -5.40
CA VAL A 96 -8.87 -9.57 -5.97
C VAL A 96 -10.09 -9.27 -6.84
N ARG A 97 -11.06 -8.49 -6.34
CA ARG A 97 -12.23 -8.06 -7.13
C ARG A 97 -11.82 -7.41 -8.46
N ALA A 98 -10.85 -6.49 -8.42
CA ALA A 98 -10.39 -5.80 -9.61
C ALA A 98 -9.70 -6.71 -10.63
N VAL A 99 -9.02 -7.77 -10.19
CA VAL A 99 -8.44 -8.79 -11.08
C VAL A 99 -9.52 -9.66 -11.71
N GLU A 100 -10.55 -10.04 -10.95
CA GLU A 100 -11.66 -10.88 -11.43
C GLU A 100 -12.55 -10.17 -12.44
N THR A 101 -12.68 -8.84 -12.35
CA THR A 101 -13.51 -8.03 -13.26
C THR A 101 -12.79 -7.57 -14.54
N ARG A 102 -11.54 -8.01 -14.75
CA ARG A 102 -10.74 -7.70 -15.97
C ARG A 102 -10.78 -8.84 -16.97
#